data_AF-A0A3B7PY94-F1
#
_entry.id   AF-A0A3B7PY94-F1
#
_cell.length_a   1.000
_cell.length_b   1.000
_cell.length_c   1.000
_cell.angle_alpha   90.00
_cell.angle_beta   90.00
_cell.angle_gamma   90.00
#
_symmetry.space_group_name_H-M   'P 1'
#
loop_
_entity.id
_entity.type
_entity.pdbx_description
1 polymer ?
#
loop_
_entity_poly.entity_id
_entity_poly.type
_entity_poly.pdbx_seq_one_letter_code
_entity_poly.pdbx_strand_id
1 'polypeptide(L)'
;MKTNFTKPFREDLGLDSTGFHRIRMGNTVYCVKDNMICTLNAAGELSRVDEATLTEKSWIRRNVNEVLGVKKYSASFVRKARSGYVVDVNDTEYIIGVSAEFTKGFDRNVFDWSAPRFFWSDVVEIKNCMQQRAPAEVVNVLAFQTAVKAALNSQRAIDRAKKKHSMNRWHSRHECEQYKIKKHNTDAFGNTFN
;
A
#
# COMPACT_ATOMS: atom_id res chain seq x y z
N MET A 1 0.06 -39.41 11.19
CA MET A 1 1.53 -39.31 11.11
C MET A 1 1.92 -37.86 10.89
N LYS A 2 2.67 -37.24 11.82
CA LYS A 2 3.27 -35.92 11.60
C LYS A 2 4.53 -36.12 10.77
N THR A 3 4.52 -35.73 9.50
CA THR A 3 5.75 -35.64 8.72
C THR A 3 6.57 -34.48 9.26
N ASN A 4 7.66 -34.79 9.96
CA ASN A 4 8.67 -33.80 10.31
C ASN A 4 9.27 -33.26 9.00
N PHE A 5 8.85 -32.09 8.57
CA PHE A 5 9.49 -31.35 7.48
C PHE A 5 10.86 -30.89 7.98
N THR A 6 11.88 -31.74 7.84
CA THR A 6 13.26 -31.46 8.27
C THR A 6 14.01 -30.50 7.36
N LYS A 7 13.53 -30.28 6.13
CA LYS A 7 14.13 -29.31 5.21
C LYS A 7 13.42 -27.96 5.35
N PRO A 8 14.15 -26.86 5.59
CA PRO A 8 13.53 -25.55 5.56
C PRO A 8 12.98 -25.30 4.15
N PHE A 9 11.77 -24.75 4.07
CA PHE A 9 11.13 -24.40 2.80
C PHE A 9 12.01 -23.44 1.97
N ARG A 10 12.84 -22.66 2.65
CA ARG A 10 13.79 -21.69 2.08
C ARG A 10 15.14 -21.78 2.78
N GLU A 11 16.21 -21.82 2.01
CA GLU A 11 17.59 -21.81 2.49
C GLU A 11 18.40 -20.81 1.66
N ASP A 12 19.09 -19.90 2.34
CA ASP A 12 20.03 -18.97 1.71
C ASP A 12 21.36 -19.70 1.48
N LEU A 13 21.78 -19.81 0.22
CA LEU A 13 23.04 -20.44 -0.17
C LEU A 13 24.16 -19.40 -0.38
N GLY A 14 23.85 -18.11 -0.20
CA GLY A 14 24.81 -17.01 -0.32
C GLY A 14 25.13 -16.61 -1.75
N LEU A 15 26.11 -15.71 -1.86
CA LEU A 15 26.62 -15.19 -3.13
C LEU A 15 27.61 -16.19 -3.75
N ASP A 16 27.45 -16.50 -5.03
CA ASP A 16 28.42 -17.30 -5.77
C ASP A 16 29.54 -16.47 -6.38
N SER A 17 30.54 -17.15 -6.95
CA SER A 17 31.70 -16.53 -7.58
C SER A 17 31.39 -15.72 -8.84
N THR A 18 30.20 -15.84 -9.41
CA THR A 18 29.75 -15.07 -10.59
C THR A 18 28.84 -13.89 -10.21
N GLY A 19 28.62 -13.69 -8.90
CA GLY A 19 27.87 -12.59 -8.32
C GLY A 19 26.36 -12.83 -8.31
N PHE A 20 25.89 -14.07 -8.46
CA PHE A 20 24.50 -14.43 -8.22
C PHE A 20 24.29 -14.81 -6.77
N HIS A 21 23.25 -14.26 -6.15
CA HIS A 21 22.76 -14.72 -4.85
C HIS A 21 21.89 -15.96 -5.05
N ARG A 22 22.24 -17.07 -4.41
CA ARG A 22 21.56 -18.36 -4.59
C ARG A 22 20.63 -18.64 -3.43
N ILE A 23 19.39 -18.98 -3.74
CA ILE A 23 18.33 -19.22 -2.75
C ILE A 23 17.63 -20.51 -3.12
N ARG A 24 17.71 -21.52 -2.25
CA ARG A 24 16.99 -22.78 -2.43
C ARG A 24 15.58 -22.64 -1.87
N MET A 25 14.58 -22.96 -2.69
CA MET A 25 13.17 -23.00 -2.30
C MET A 25 12.57 -24.33 -2.73
N GLY A 26 12.27 -25.20 -1.77
CA GLY A 26 11.92 -26.59 -2.06
C GLY A 26 13.03 -27.32 -2.84
N ASN A 27 12.72 -27.79 -4.05
CA ASN A 27 13.66 -28.50 -4.93
C ASN A 27 14.36 -27.60 -5.96
N THR A 28 14.01 -26.31 -6.00
CA THR A 28 14.51 -25.37 -7.00
C THR A 28 15.53 -24.42 -6.38
N VAL A 29 16.64 -24.18 -7.07
CA VAL A 29 17.58 -23.12 -6.70
C VAL A 29 17.31 -21.91 -7.60
N TYR A 30 16.96 -20.80 -6.98
CA TYR A 30 16.81 -19.51 -7.65
C TYR A 30 18.11 -18.72 -7.52
N CYS A 31 18.59 -18.17 -8.62
CA CYS A 31 19.78 -17.32 -8.68
C CYS A 31 19.34 -15.89 -8.99
N VAL A 32 19.79 -14.92 -8.20
CA VAL A 32 19.33 -13.53 -8.30
C VAL A 32 20.51 -12.59 -8.48
N LYS A 33 20.41 -11.71 -9.47
CA LYS A 33 21.40 -10.67 -9.78
C LYS A 33 20.72 -9.53 -10.52
N ASP A 34 20.98 -8.28 -10.12
CA ASP A 34 20.47 -7.07 -10.82
C ASP A 34 18.95 -7.10 -11.12
N ASN A 35 18.12 -7.48 -10.14
CA ASN A 35 16.66 -7.72 -10.27
C ASN A 35 16.23 -8.84 -11.24
N MET A 36 17.17 -9.57 -11.83
CA MET A 36 16.88 -10.77 -12.62
C MET A 36 16.82 -11.99 -11.69
N ILE A 37 15.76 -12.79 -11.85
CA ILE A 37 15.59 -14.07 -11.15
C ILE A 37 15.71 -15.18 -12.19
N CYS A 38 16.62 -16.12 -11.96
CA CYS A 38 16.84 -17.31 -12.78
C CYS A 38 16.63 -18.57 -11.94
N THR A 39 16.32 -19.69 -12.58
CA THR A 39 16.42 -21.03 -11.99
C THR A 39 17.70 -21.71 -12.45
N LEU A 40 18.38 -22.40 -11.55
CA LEU A 40 19.51 -23.25 -11.84
C LEU A 40 19.01 -24.69 -12.05
N ASN A 41 19.25 -25.26 -13.23
CA ASN A 41 18.92 -26.66 -13.51
C ASN A 41 19.99 -27.63 -12.97
N ALA A 42 19.74 -28.94 -13.03
CA ALA A 42 20.69 -29.96 -12.57
C ALA A 42 22.01 -30.00 -13.38
N ALA A 43 22.00 -29.48 -14.61
CA ALA A 43 23.17 -29.34 -15.47
C ALA A 43 23.99 -28.07 -15.17
N GLY A 44 23.54 -27.23 -14.23
CA GLY A 44 24.22 -25.98 -13.87
C GLY A 44 23.90 -24.79 -14.78
N GLU A 45 22.92 -24.92 -15.68
CA GLU A 45 22.50 -23.85 -16.59
C GLU A 45 21.45 -22.96 -15.94
N LEU A 46 21.52 -21.66 -16.26
CA LEU A 46 20.59 -20.66 -15.77
C LEU A 46 19.50 -20.40 -16.80
N SER A 47 18.25 -20.56 -16.38
CA SER A 47 17.08 -20.17 -17.17
C SER A 47 16.36 -19.02 -16.48
N ARG A 48 16.15 -17.91 -17.19
CA ARG A 48 15.43 -16.75 -16.64
C ARG A 48 13.98 -17.12 -16.35
N VAL A 49 13.50 -16.74 -15.16
CA VAL A 49 12.07 -16.85 -14.84
C VAL A 49 11.34 -15.69 -15.48
N ASP A 50 10.30 -16.01 -16.25
CA ASP A 50 9.47 -15.02 -16.93
C ASP A 50 8.57 -14.24 -15.94
N GLU A 51 8.19 -13.02 -16.33
CA GLU A 51 7.41 -12.13 -15.46
C GLU A 51 5.99 -12.66 -15.19
N ALA A 52 5.40 -13.41 -16.14
CA ALA A 52 4.08 -14.00 -15.96
C ALA A 52 4.11 -15.06 -14.85
N THR A 53 5.12 -15.94 -14.86
CA THR A 53 5.36 -16.90 -13.77
C THR A 53 5.63 -16.20 -12.44
N LEU A 54 6.43 -15.12 -12.42
CA LEU A 54 6.68 -14.36 -11.18
C LEU A 54 5.41 -13.67 -10.64
N THR A 55 4.48 -13.32 -11.52
CA THR A 55 3.18 -12.72 -11.14
C THR A 55 2.24 -13.77 -10.58
N GLU A 56 2.09 -14.91 -11.27
CA GLU A 56 1.27 -16.04 -10.81
C GLU A 56 1.81 -16.63 -9.51
N LYS A 57 3.13 -16.80 -9.43
CA LYS A 57 3.86 -17.34 -8.27
C LYS A 57 4.58 -16.23 -7.51
N SER A 58 3.82 -15.22 -7.10
CA SER A 58 4.31 -14.06 -6.33
C SER A 58 5.13 -14.40 -5.07
N TRP A 59 4.95 -15.61 -4.52
CA TRP A 59 5.74 -16.12 -3.40
C TRP A 59 7.24 -16.25 -3.72
N ILE A 60 7.64 -16.43 -4.99
CA ILE A 60 9.05 -16.51 -5.40
C ILE A 60 9.73 -15.18 -5.11
N ARG A 61 9.21 -14.08 -5.66
CA ARG A 61 9.72 -12.72 -5.40
C ARG A 61 9.71 -12.37 -3.94
N ARG A 62 8.64 -12.74 -3.23
CA ARG A 62 8.56 -12.49 -1.78
C ARG A 62 9.72 -13.15 -1.02
N ASN A 63 9.99 -14.42 -1.29
CA ASN A 63 11.06 -15.14 -0.61
C ASN A 63 12.46 -14.68 -1.04
N VAL A 64 12.63 -14.33 -2.32
CA VAL A 64 13.86 -13.69 -2.82
C VAL A 64 14.14 -12.39 -2.07
N ASN A 65 13.14 -11.50 -2.01
CA ASN A 65 13.26 -10.21 -1.34
C ASN A 65 13.54 -10.37 0.16
N GLU A 66 12.93 -11.35 0.82
CA GLU A 66 13.17 -11.63 2.24
C GLU A 66 14.61 -12.10 2.51
N VAL A 67 15.21 -12.91 1.63
CA VAL A 67 16.62 -13.35 1.79
C VAL A 67 17.60 -12.23 1.45
N LEU A 68 17.32 -11.48 0.38
CA LEU A 68 18.15 -10.34 -0.02
C LEU A 68 18.02 -9.14 0.93
N GLY A 69 17.24 -9.25 2.00
CA GLY A 69 17.04 -8.17 2.95
C GLY A 69 16.37 -6.93 2.34
N VAL A 70 15.61 -7.09 1.25
CA VAL A 70 14.83 -6.02 0.66
C VAL A 70 13.78 -5.63 1.69
N LYS A 71 14.06 -4.54 2.41
CA LYS A 71 13.23 -4.07 3.53
C LYS A 71 11.78 -3.98 3.08
N LYS A 72 10.93 -4.82 3.67
CA LYS A 72 9.49 -4.74 3.47
C LYS A 72 9.03 -3.41 4.05
N TYR A 73 8.32 -2.60 3.27
CA TYR A 73 7.65 -1.43 3.81
C TYR A 73 6.47 -1.89 4.68
N SER A 74 6.58 -1.70 5.98
CA SER A 74 5.48 -1.77 6.93
C SER A 74 5.05 -0.35 7.24
N ALA A 75 3.78 -0.03 7.03
CA ALA A 75 3.25 1.31 7.24
C ALA A 75 2.09 1.28 8.24
N SER A 76 2.03 2.28 9.13
CA SER A 76 0.94 2.46 10.08
C SER A 76 0.50 3.91 10.15
N PHE A 77 -0.81 4.13 10.31
CA PHE A 77 -1.36 5.47 10.49
C PHE A 77 -1.03 5.98 11.89
N VAL A 78 -0.47 7.18 11.98
CA VAL A 78 -0.13 7.81 13.28
C VAL A 78 -1.19 8.83 13.66
N ARG A 79 -1.37 9.86 12.83
CA ARG A 79 -2.30 10.97 13.12
C ARG A 79 -2.65 11.77 11.90
N LYS A 80 -3.72 12.57 12.01
CA LYS A 80 -4.10 13.53 10.98
C LYS A 80 -3.20 14.77 11.03
N ALA A 81 -2.78 15.24 9.86
CA ALA A 81 -2.04 16.49 9.69
C ALA A 81 -2.94 17.56 9.05
N ARG A 82 -2.49 18.83 9.05
CA ARG A 82 -3.26 19.95 8.49
C ARG A 82 -3.56 19.77 6.99
N SER A 83 -2.62 19.23 6.23
CA SER A 83 -2.68 19.05 4.77
C SER A 83 -2.72 17.57 4.34
N GLY A 84 -2.96 16.64 5.27
CA GLY A 84 -2.88 15.22 4.95
C GLY A 84 -2.85 14.32 6.19
N TYR A 85 -1.99 13.30 6.16
CA TYR A 85 -1.88 12.30 7.21
C TYR A 85 -0.41 12.02 7.53
N VAL A 86 -0.11 11.74 8.79
CA VAL A 86 1.19 11.22 9.22
C VAL A 86 1.14 9.71 9.22
N VAL A 87 2.11 9.09 8.56
CA VAL A 87 2.27 7.64 8.44
C VAL A 87 3.67 7.26 8.89
N ASP A 88 3.79 6.34 9.83
CA ASP A 88 5.06 5.69 10.14
C ASP A 88 5.29 4.61 9.08
N VAL A 89 6.43 4.67 8.39
CA VAL A 89 6.91 3.61 7.50
C VAL A 89 8.29 3.17 7.95
N ASN A 90 8.38 1.97 8.53
CA ASN A 90 9.61 1.39 9.06
C ASN A 90 10.36 2.35 10.01
N ASP A 91 9.69 2.82 11.06
CA ASP A 91 10.23 3.70 12.12
C ASP A 91 10.60 5.11 11.63
N THR A 92 10.09 5.51 10.46
CA THR A 92 10.26 6.85 9.90
C THR A 92 8.90 7.44 9.62
N GLU A 93 8.59 8.61 10.18
CA GLU A 93 7.32 9.27 9.95
C GLU A 93 7.33 10.08 8.64
N TYR A 94 6.25 10.00 7.89
CA TYR A 94 6.04 10.77 6.66
C TYR A 94 4.72 11.51 6.71
N ILE A 95 4.72 12.77 6.26
CA ILE A 95 3.51 13.55 6.00
C ILE A 95 3.11 13.32 4.56
N ILE A 96 1.97 12.67 4.38
CA ILE A 96 1.40 12.29 3.09
C ILE A 96 0.27 13.26 2.74
N GLY A 97 0.54 14.14 1.79
CA GLY A 97 -0.47 15.02 1.20
C GLY A 97 -1.48 14.21 0.38
N VAL A 98 -2.78 14.47 0.57
CA VAL A 98 -3.85 13.84 -0.21
C VAL A 98 -4.92 14.84 -0.60
N SER A 99 -5.52 14.64 -1.77
CA SER A 99 -6.59 15.51 -2.25
C SER A 99 -7.82 15.45 -1.33
N ALA A 100 -8.51 16.59 -1.22
CA ALA A 100 -9.73 16.75 -0.42
C ALA A 100 -10.98 16.17 -1.11
N GLU A 101 -10.84 15.49 -2.25
CA GLU A 101 -11.97 14.86 -2.95
C GLU A 101 -12.33 13.54 -2.27
N PHE A 102 -13.26 13.64 -1.31
CA PHE A 102 -13.78 12.51 -0.53
C PHE A 102 -14.91 11.77 -1.24
N THR A 103 -15.20 12.04 -2.52
CA THR A 103 -16.46 11.58 -3.14
C THR A 103 -16.39 10.21 -3.79
N LYS A 104 -15.24 9.60 -4.09
CA LYS A 104 -15.20 8.34 -4.87
C LYS A 104 -14.02 7.41 -4.49
N GLY A 105 -14.28 6.10 -4.58
CA GLY A 105 -13.31 4.99 -4.59
C GLY A 105 -12.36 4.82 -3.39
N PHE A 106 -12.76 4.04 -2.37
CA PHE A 106 -11.84 3.49 -1.36
C PHE A 106 -11.56 2.01 -1.63
N ASP A 107 -11.19 1.67 -2.86
CA ASP A 107 -10.83 0.28 -3.16
C ASP A 107 -9.32 0.11 -3.27
N ARG A 108 -8.89 -1.04 -2.73
CA ARG A 108 -7.57 -1.65 -2.89
C ARG A 108 -7.26 -1.66 -4.39
N ASN A 109 -6.35 -0.79 -4.83
CA ASN A 109 -5.84 -0.70 -6.21
C ASN A 109 -6.77 -0.05 -7.25
N VAL A 110 -7.54 0.98 -6.91
CA VAL A 110 -8.25 1.76 -7.93
C VAL A 110 -7.30 2.77 -8.59
N PHE A 111 -6.94 2.49 -9.84
CA PHE A 111 -6.22 3.38 -10.78
C PHE A 111 -7.18 4.22 -11.64
N ASP A 112 -8.34 4.61 -11.11
CA ASP A 112 -9.34 5.38 -11.85
C ASP A 112 -9.15 6.89 -11.64
N TRP A 113 -9.62 7.72 -12.58
CA TRP A 113 -9.55 9.19 -12.54
C TRP A 113 -10.17 9.74 -11.23
N SER A 114 -11.15 9.02 -10.69
CA SER A 114 -11.89 9.38 -9.47
C SER A 114 -11.26 8.90 -8.15
N ALA A 115 -10.12 8.21 -8.18
CA ALA A 115 -9.41 7.79 -6.98
C ALA A 115 -8.76 8.99 -6.27
N PRO A 116 -8.71 9.00 -4.93
CA PRO A 116 -8.08 10.10 -4.23
C PRO A 116 -6.60 10.19 -4.55
N ARG A 117 -6.14 11.39 -4.89
CA ARG A 117 -4.78 11.61 -5.36
C ARG A 117 -3.86 11.80 -4.17
N PHE A 118 -2.85 10.95 -4.09
CA PHE A 118 -1.71 11.12 -3.20
C PHE A 118 -0.69 12.01 -3.89
N PHE A 119 -0.24 13.06 -3.21
CA PHE A 119 0.76 13.99 -3.75
C PHE A 119 2.16 13.47 -3.42
N TRP A 120 2.59 12.42 -4.13
CA TRP A 120 3.88 11.75 -3.89
C TRP A 120 5.08 12.69 -4.05
N SER A 121 4.99 13.69 -4.93
CA SER A 121 6.03 14.70 -5.14
C SER A 121 6.28 15.60 -3.93
N ASP A 122 5.30 15.69 -3.03
CA ASP A 122 5.23 16.66 -1.93
C ASP A 122 5.31 15.96 -0.56
N VAL A 123 5.69 14.68 -0.55
CA VAL A 123 5.86 13.93 0.69
C VAL A 123 7.03 14.49 1.49
N VAL A 124 6.78 14.69 2.77
CA VAL A 124 7.75 15.19 3.74
C VAL A 124 8.09 14.06 4.70
N GLU A 125 9.38 13.80 4.89
CA GLU A 125 9.91 12.92 5.94
C GLU A 125 10.09 13.75 7.22
N ILE A 126 9.70 13.20 8.37
CA ILE A 126 10.00 13.74 9.69
C ILE A 126 11.16 12.93 10.24
N LYS A 127 12.35 13.53 10.28
CA LYS A 127 13.57 12.90 10.79
C LYS A 127 14.20 13.79 11.83
N ASN A 128 14.56 13.24 12.99
CA ASN A 128 15.16 14.00 14.11
C ASN A 128 14.36 15.26 14.46
N CYS A 129 13.03 15.14 14.49
CA CYS A 129 12.09 16.26 14.73
C CYS A 129 12.11 17.39 13.68
N MET A 130 12.85 17.24 12.57
CA MET A 130 12.86 18.17 11.45
C MET A 130 12.03 17.63 10.28
N GLN A 131 11.36 18.54 9.58
CA GLN A 131 10.63 18.23 8.35
C GLN A 131 11.52 18.49 7.15
N GLN A 132 11.71 17.47 6.31
CA GLN A 132 12.47 17.58 5.07
C GLN A 132 11.75 16.89 3.92
N ARG A 133 12.08 17.27 2.68
CA ARG A 133 11.50 16.59 1.53
C ARG A 133 11.96 15.14 1.50
N ALA A 134 11.02 14.21 1.37
CA ALA A 134 11.36 12.80 1.31
C ALA A 134 12.09 12.47 -0.01
N PRO A 135 13.09 11.57 0.01
CA PRO A 135 13.81 11.18 -1.19
C PRO A 135 12.87 10.56 -2.24
N ALA A 136 12.96 11.02 -3.49
CA ALA A 136 12.13 10.52 -4.59
C ALA A 136 12.36 9.01 -4.82
N GLU A 137 13.59 8.54 -4.59
CA GLU A 137 13.99 7.13 -4.68
C GLU A 137 13.26 6.23 -3.69
N VAL A 138 12.73 6.78 -2.58
CA VAL A 138 11.95 6.03 -1.60
C VAL A 138 10.46 6.13 -1.92
N VAL A 139 9.97 7.35 -2.14
CA VAL A 139 8.53 7.62 -2.29
C VAL A 139 7.95 7.14 -3.62
N ASN A 140 8.76 7.07 -4.68
CA ASN A 140 8.33 6.58 -5.99
C ASN A 140 8.33 5.04 -6.10
N VAL A 141 8.81 4.33 -5.08
CA VAL A 141 8.79 2.87 -5.07
C VAL A 141 7.35 2.39 -4.89
N LEU A 142 6.88 1.53 -5.80
CA LEU A 142 5.52 0.99 -5.76
C LEU A 142 5.20 0.31 -4.42
N ALA A 143 6.17 -0.40 -3.84
CA ALA A 143 6.01 -1.06 -2.55
C ALA A 143 5.77 -0.06 -1.40
N PHE A 144 6.49 1.07 -1.39
CA PHE A 144 6.27 2.15 -0.42
C PHE A 144 4.87 2.72 -0.56
N GLN A 145 4.48 3.12 -1.77
CA GLN A 145 3.16 3.69 -2.04
C GLN A 145 2.03 2.71 -1.67
N THR A 146 2.21 1.43 -1.94
CA THR A 146 1.23 0.38 -1.61
C THR A 146 1.05 0.26 -0.10
N ALA A 147 2.15 0.25 0.66
CA ALA A 147 2.10 0.19 2.12
C ALA A 147 1.40 1.44 2.71
N VAL A 148 1.78 2.63 2.25
CA VAL A 148 1.17 3.90 2.68
C VAL A 148 -0.33 3.95 2.36
N LYS A 149 -0.73 3.57 1.14
CA LYS A 149 -2.15 3.50 0.75
C LYS A 149 -2.92 2.55 1.64
N ALA A 150 -2.37 1.36 1.91
CA ALA A 150 -3.01 0.37 2.76
C ALA A 150 -3.21 0.89 4.19
N ALA A 151 -2.22 1.59 4.75
CA ALA A 151 -2.31 2.19 6.07
C ALA A 151 -3.35 3.32 6.14
N LEU A 152 -3.46 4.15 5.10
CA LEU A 152 -4.29 5.35 5.13
C LEU A 152 -5.74 5.14 4.68
N ASN A 153 -6.01 4.20 3.78
CA ASN A 153 -7.34 4.09 3.18
C ASN A 153 -8.47 3.84 4.20
N SER A 154 -8.21 3.03 5.24
CA SER A 154 -9.18 2.78 6.32
C SER A 154 -9.53 4.06 7.08
N GLN A 155 -8.53 4.84 7.48
CA GLN A 155 -8.75 6.11 8.20
C GLN A 155 -9.48 7.12 7.31
N ARG A 156 -9.11 7.18 6.04
CA ARG A 156 -9.72 8.11 5.08
C ARG A 156 -11.19 7.77 4.81
N ALA A 157 -11.57 6.49 4.84
CA ALA A 157 -12.97 6.06 4.78
C ALA A 157 -13.78 6.55 5.99
N ILE A 158 -13.21 6.48 7.20
CA ILE A 158 -13.82 7.00 8.43
C ILE A 158 -14.00 8.52 8.35
N ASP A 159 -12.96 9.25 7.94
CA ASP A 159 -12.99 10.71 7.83
C ASP A 159 -14.02 11.19 6.81
N ARG A 160 -14.16 10.47 5.68
CA ARG A 160 -15.23 10.72 4.71
C ARG A 160 -16.60 10.54 5.33
N ALA A 161 -16.83 9.43 6.05
CA ALA A 161 -18.12 9.18 6.68
C ALA A 161 -18.48 10.31 7.64
N LYS A 162 -17.54 10.72 8.52
CA LYS A 162 -17.71 11.85 9.43
C LYS A 162 -18.05 13.15 8.69
N LYS A 163 -17.34 13.47 7.60
CA LYS A 163 -17.60 14.68 6.81
C LYS A 163 -18.93 14.63 6.06
N LYS A 164 -19.34 13.47 5.54
CA LYS A 164 -20.66 13.29 4.92
C LYS A 164 -21.77 13.48 5.94
N HIS A 165 -21.60 12.96 7.15
CA HIS A 165 -22.54 13.21 8.25
C HIS A 165 -22.60 14.69 8.62
N SER A 166 -21.47 15.39 8.69
CA SER A 166 -21.46 16.84 8.99
C SER A 166 -22.03 17.71 7.86
N MET A 167 -21.94 17.26 6.59
CA MET A 167 -22.48 17.97 5.43
C MET A 167 -23.95 17.62 5.14
N ASN A 168 -24.47 16.54 5.71
CA ASN A 168 -25.89 16.27 5.68
C ASN A 168 -26.58 17.23 6.65
N ARG A 169 -27.42 18.13 6.13
CA ARG A 169 -28.33 18.97 6.93
C ARG A 169 -29.38 18.18 7.73
N TRP A 170 -29.35 16.86 7.67
CA TRP A 170 -30.38 15.98 8.25
C TRP A 170 -29.78 15.27 9.46
N HIS A 171 -30.46 15.35 10.60
CA HIS A 171 -30.09 14.70 11.86
C HIS A 171 -30.19 13.18 11.78
N SER A 172 -30.96 12.64 10.82
CA SER A 172 -31.02 11.19 10.59
C SER A 172 -31.24 10.78 9.12
N ARG A 173 -30.95 9.51 8.82
CA ARG A 173 -31.29 8.92 7.52
C ARG A 173 -32.80 8.88 7.28
N HIS A 174 -33.57 8.58 8.31
CA HIS A 174 -35.03 8.52 8.25
C HIS A 174 -35.63 9.88 7.89
N GLU A 175 -35.13 10.95 8.51
CA GLU A 175 -35.53 12.33 8.22
C GLU A 175 -35.25 12.72 6.76
N CYS A 176 -34.08 12.36 6.23
CA CYS A 176 -33.74 12.57 4.83
C CYS A 176 -34.65 11.79 3.87
N GLU A 177 -35.00 10.54 4.21
CA GLU A 177 -35.94 9.73 3.43
C GLU A 177 -37.36 10.31 3.47
N GLN A 178 -37.85 10.72 4.65
CA GLN A 178 -39.15 11.38 4.82
C GLN A 178 -39.23 12.70 4.04
N TYR A 179 -38.17 13.50 4.04
CA TYR A 179 -38.10 14.73 3.27
C TYR A 179 -38.21 14.48 1.76
N LYS A 180 -37.46 13.50 1.23
CA LYS A 180 -37.51 13.13 -0.20
C LYS A 180 -38.89 12.63 -0.63
N ILE A 181 -39.57 11.89 0.23
CA ILE A 181 -40.92 11.38 -0.02
C ILE A 181 -41.94 12.53 -0.07
N LYS A 182 -41.78 13.54 0.80
CA LYS A 182 -42.76 14.63 0.94
C LYS A 182 -42.66 15.76 -0.11
N LYS A 183 -41.66 15.79 -1.00
CA LYS A 183 -41.47 16.82 -2.05
C LYS A 183 -41.71 18.27 -1.55
N HIS A 184 -41.14 18.66 -0.41
CA HIS A 184 -41.29 20.01 0.11
C HIS A 184 -40.20 20.97 -0.40
N ASN A 185 -40.52 22.26 -0.47
CA ASN A 185 -39.59 23.37 -0.75
C ASN A 185 -38.88 23.88 0.53
N THR A 186 -38.95 23.16 1.64
CA THR A 186 -38.57 23.65 2.98
C THR A 186 -37.72 22.61 3.72
N ASP A 187 -36.47 22.91 4.08
CA ASP A 187 -35.63 21.93 4.80
C ASP A 187 -36.08 21.66 6.25
N ALA A 188 -35.42 20.71 6.92
CA ALA A 188 -35.71 20.29 8.30
C ALA A 188 -35.63 21.41 9.34
N PHE A 189 -34.99 22.54 9.02
CA PHE A 189 -34.90 23.70 9.90
C PHE A 189 -35.94 24.77 9.58
N GLY A 190 -36.88 24.47 8.67
CA GLY A 190 -37.94 25.40 8.25
C GLY A 190 -37.49 26.44 7.22
N ASN A 191 -36.30 26.29 6.62
CA ASN A 191 -35.85 27.24 5.59
C ASN A 191 -36.42 26.86 4.23
N THR A 192 -37.16 27.80 3.63
CA THR A 192 -37.72 27.65 2.29
C THR A 192 -36.67 27.99 1.23
N PHE A 193 -36.46 27.11 0.26
CA PHE A 193 -35.61 27.37 -0.89
C PHE A 193 -36.44 28.20 -1.90
N ASN A 194 -36.14 29.49 -2.02
CA ASN A 194 -36.69 30.38 -3.05
C ASN A 194 -36.07 30.07 -4.41
#